data_AF-A0A1V5C2B1-F1
#
_entry.id   AF-A0A1V5C2B1-F1
#
_cell.length_a   1.000
_cell.length_b   1.000
_cell.length_c   1.000
_cell.angle_alpha   90.00
_cell.angle_beta   90.00
_cell.angle_gamma   90.00
#
_symmetry.space_group_name_H-M   'P 1'
#
loop_
_entity.id
_entity.type
_entity.pdbx_description
1 polymer ?
#
loop_
_entity_poly.entity_id
_entity_poly.type
_entity_poly.pdbx_seq_one_letter_code
_entity_poly.pdbx_strand_id
1 'polypeptide(L)'
;MTIRCASYTCKPFRNHRSRFLLLFFLAVFISMFTFGPVYSAEVTLAWDRNAETNVKGYKVYYGTTSRDYNLFIDVGDTTSWTVPDLNEGATYYFAATAYNDSQPPAESTYSDEVSKTFCSYTLSTTNQNFTASGGTGTVNVATQTGCSWTASSGAGWLTITSTTGGAVSYSVAENTSTTSRTAGSTIAGKVFTVTQAGATASYTITASAGTGGAISPAGTVSVTQGANQSFTITPSTGYSIANVTVDGSSVGAVSSYTFNSVAASHTISATFAANTYTITASAGTGGSISPAGTVSVTQGANQSFTITPNAGYRVSRVLVDGTSVGAVSSYTFNSLAANHTIRATFTRCTYSVSPTRATLPASGATGTATVTTQTGCSWTASSNASWLTITSGNSGTGSGTVAGSAAPNTSTTSRSTTMTVAGRTITVTQLGN
;
A
#
# COMPACT_ATOMS: atom_id res chain seq x y z
N MET A 1 -23.08 82.04 7.70
CA MET A 1 -23.06 82.44 9.11
C MET A 1 -23.42 81.22 9.95
N THR A 2 -22.46 80.84 10.78
CA THR A 2 -22.30 79.67 11.67
C THR A 2 -23.48 79.56 12.67
N ILE A 3 -23.99 78.37 13.07
CA ILE A 3 -23.59 77.63 14.29
C ILE A 3 -24.31 76.25 14.40
N ARG A 4 -23.50 75.17 14.37
CA ARG A 4 -23.35 73.99 15.29
C ARG A 4 -24.54 73.06 15.59
N CYS A 5 -24.52 71.73 15.40
CA CYS A 5 -23.66 70.57 15.75
C CYS A 5 -23.99 69.82 17.05
N ALA A 6 -23.96 68.48 16.93
CA ALA A 6 -23.74 67.39 17.91
C ALA A 6 -24.98 66.82 18.65
N SER A 7 -25.22 65.49 18.81
CA SER A 7 -24.46 64.27 18.44
C SER A 7 -25.07 62.96 19.04
N TYR A 8 -24.72 61.80 18.42
CA TYR A 8 -24.66 60.38 18.92
C TYR A 8 -25.97 59.58 19.14
N THR A 9 -26.16 58.26 18.86
CA THR A 9 -25.41 57.13 18.23
C THR A 9 -26.30 55.87 18.08
N CYS A 10 -25.95 55.01 17.11
CA CYS A 10 -26.09 53.52 17.02
C CYS A 10 -27.44 52.78 16.75
N LYS A 11 -27.45 52.09 15.59
CA LYS A 11 -28.15 50.82 15.22
C LYS A 11 -27.45 49.61 15.90
N PRO A 12 -27.99 48.36 15.97
CA PRO A 12 -28.69 47.65 14.87
C PRO A 12 -29.79 46.62 15.27
N PHE A 13 -30.11 45.80 14.28
CA PHE A 13 -31.31 45.02 13.95
C PHE A 13 -31.21 43.52 14.36
N ARG A 14 -32.38 42.85 14.32
CA ARG A 14 -32.64 41.40 14.09
C ARG A 14 -32.55 40.50 15.34
N ASN A 15 -33.41 39.49 15.56
CA ASN A 15 -34.07 38.56 14.64
C ASN A 15 -35.12 37.72 15.42
N HIS A 16 -36.24 37.31 14.80
CA HIS A 16 -36.80 35.97 15.02
C HIS A 16 -37.90 35.58 14.02
N ARG A 17 -37.68 34.40 13.41
CA ARG A 17 -38.66 33.38 12.96
C ARG A 17 -39.58 33.83 11.80
N SER A 18 -40.00 33.00 10.85
CA SER A 18 -40.37 31.59 10.91
C SER A 18 -40.50 31.03 9.48
N ARG A 19 -40.55 29.70 9.39
CA ARG A 19 -40.78 28.84 8.22
C ARG A 19 -42.00 29.24 7.38
N PHE A 20 -41.95 29.04 6.06
CA PHE A 20 -43.16 28.79 5.25
C PHE A 20 -42.86 27.94 4.01
N LEU A 21 -43.70 26.93 3.82
CA LEU A 21 -43.83 26.08 2.63
C LEU A 21 -44.97 26.68 1.78
N LEU A 22 -44.76 27.02 0.50
CA LEU A 22 -45.86 27.23 -0.45
C LEU A 22 -45.40 27.11 -1.91
N LEU A 23 -46.22 26.41 -2.71
CA LEU A 23 -46.14 26.29 -4.17
C LEU A 23 -46.15 27.65 -4.88
N PHE A 24 -45.46 27.79 -6.01
CA PHE A 24 -45.89 28.69 -7.09
C PHE A 24 -45.35 28.23 -8.46
N PHE A 25 -46.28 27.85 -9.35
CA PHE A 25 -46.11 27.90 -10.80
C PHE A 25 -46.01 29.38 -11.20
N LEU A 26 -44.92 29.81 -11.82
CA LEU A 26 -44.95 31.05 -12.61
C LEU A 26 -44.07 30.88 -13.85
N ALA A 27 -44.73 30.84 -14.99
CA ALA A 27 -44.13 31.00 -16.30
C ALA A 27 -43.37 32.33 -16.34
N VAL A 28 -42.05 32.28 -16.52
CA VAL A 28 -41.28 33.45 -16.92
C VAL A 28 -41.21 33.44 -18.45
N PHE A 29 -42.02 34.31 -19.02
CA PHE A 29 -41.91 34.84 -20.37
C PHE A 29 -40.43 35.18 -20.63
N ILE A 30 -39.74 34.41 -21.47
CA ILE A 30 -38.45 34.83 -22.03
C ILE A 30 -38.78 35.97 -22.99
N SER A 31 -38.80 37.19 -22.44
CA SER A 31 -38.72 38.40 -23.24
C SER A 31 -37.39 38.32 -23.99
N MET A 32 -37.50 38.09 -25.29
CA MET A 32 -36.43 38.19 -26.26
C MET A 32 -36.04 39.67 -26.36
N PHE A 33 -35.37 40.19 -25.32
CA PHE A 33 -34.63 41.44 -25.39
C PHE A 33 -33.43 41.16 -26.29
N THR A 34 -33.57 41.46 -27.57
CA THR A 34 -32.43 41.72 -28.43
C THR A 34 -31.69 42.90 -27.80
N PHE A 35 -30.55 42.64 -27.16
CA PHE A 35 -29.64 43.71 -26.78
C PHE A 35 -29.29 44.46 -28.06
N GLY A 36 -29.71 45.72 -28.16
CA GLY A 36 -29.16 46.63 -29.16
C GLY A 36 -27.64 46.76 -28.97
N PRO A 37 -26.90 47.19 -30.00
CA PRO A 37 -25.47 47.43 -29.86
C PRO A 37 -25.18 48.35 -28.67
N VAL A 38 -24.18 47.99 -27.87
CA VAL A 38 -23.71 48.81 -26.75
C VAL A 38 -22.72 49.82 -27.31
N TYR A 39 -23.12 51.09 -27.31
CA TYR A 39 -22.28 52.22 -27.73
C TYR A 39 -21.53 52.73 -26.50
N SER A 40 -20.20 52.68 -26.53
CA SER A 40 -19.37 53.15 -25.42
C SER A 40 -17.97 53.60 -25.87
N ALA A 41 -17.61 53.42 -27.14
CA ALA A 41 -16.34 53.86 -27.65
C ALA A 41 -16.41 55.33 -28.08
N GLU A 42 -15.32 56.07 -27.90
CA GLU A 42 -15.21 57.45 -28.32
C GLU A 42 -13.81 57.73 -28.91
N VAL A 43 -13.70 58.75 -29.75
CA VAL A 43 -12.40 59.23 -30.24
C VAL A 43 -12.37 60.74 -30.32
N THR A 44 -11.29 61.32 -29.82
CA THR A 44 -11.00 62.74 -29.97
C THR A 44 -10.19 62.96 -31.24
N LEU A 45 -10.76 63.73 -32.16
CA LEU A 45 -10.09 64.23 -33.35
C LEU A 45 -9.56 65.64 -33.06
N ALA A 46 -8.43 65.98 -33.67
CA ALA A 46 -7.87 67.33 -33.66
C ALA A 46 -7.33 67.64 -35.06
N TRP A 47 -7.50 68.89 -35.50
CA TRP A 47 -7.08 69.35 -36.82
C TRP A 47 -6.53 70.77 -36.75
N ASP A 48 -5.69 71.14 -37.72
CA ASP A 48 -5.21 72.51 -37.86
C ASP A 48 -6.32 73.41 -38.40
N ARG A 49 -6.38 74.65 -37.89
CA ARG A 49 -7.38 75.63 -38.36
C ARG A 49 -7.12 75.96 -39.82
N ASN A 50 -8.18 75.97 -40.64
CA ASN A 50 -8.12 76.42 -42.02
C ASN A 50 -7.67 77.90 -42.07
N ALA A 51 -6.75 78.20 -43.00
CA ALA A 51 -6.06 79.50 -43.10
C ALA A 51 -6.95 80.64 -43.63
N GLU A 52 -8.11 80.32 -44.21
CA GLU A 52 -9.07 81.31 -44.68
C GLU A 52 -9.66 82.10 -43.51
N THR A 53 -9.84 83.41 -43.71
CA THR A 53 -10.27 84.32 -42.63
C THR A 53 -11.77 84.30 -42.36
N ASN A 54 -12.56 83.71 -43.25
CA ASN A 54 -14.03 83.63 -43.18
C ASN A 54 -14.56 82.27 -42.69
N VAL A 55 -13.72 81.43 -42.08
CA VAL A 55 -14.14 80.15 -41.52
C VAL A 55 -15.08 80.38 -40.33
N LYS A 56 -16.30 79.84 -40.43
CA LYS A 56 -17.36 79.97 -39.43
C LYS A 56 -17.47 78.77 -38.50
N GLY A 57 -17.08 77.60 -38.96
CA GLY A 57 -17.04 76.39 -38.16
C GLY A 57 -16.62 75.18 -38.98
N TYR A 58 -16.70 74.01 -38.36
CA TYR A 58 -16.33 72.73 -38.95
C TYR A 58 -17.45 71.71 -38.81
N LYS A 59 -17.49 70.78 -39.76
CA LYS A 59 -18.26 69.54 -39.65
C LYS A 59 -17.32 68.36 -39.64
N VAL A 60 -17.52 67.45 -38.70
CA VAL A 60 -16.81 66.17 -38.63
C VAL A 60 -17.68 65.11 -39.27
N TYR A 61 -17.20 64.50 -40.34
CA TYR A 61 -17.84 63.42 -41.07
C TYR A 61 -17.19 62.09 -40.72
N TYR A 62 -17.99 61.05 -40.57
CA TYR A 62 -17.49 59.71 -40.28
C TYR A 62 -18.39 58.59 -40.80
N GLY A 63 -17.80 57.41 -40.95
CA GLY A 63 -18.46 56.20 -41.44
C GLY A 63 -17.58 54.98 -41.25
N THR A 64 -18.09 53.79 -41.54
CA THR A 64 -17.34 52.52 -41.41
C THR A 64 -16.66 52.08 -42.71
N THR A 65 -16.79 52.88 -43.78
CA THR A 65 -16.20 52.63 -45.10
C THR A 65 -15.32 53.83 -45.47
N SER A 66 -14.09 53.58 -45.94
CA SER A 66 -13.18 54.65 -46.34
C SER A 66 -13.80 55.52 -47.43
N ARG A 67 -13.73 56.84 -47.24
CA ARG A 67 -14.25 57.92 -48.09
C ARG A 67 -15.76 57.89 -48.33
N ASP A 68 -16.50 57.12 -47.54
CA ASP A 68 -17.96 57.06 -47.55
C ASP A 68 -18.49 57.35 -46.14
N TYR A 69 -18.77 58.65 -45.91
CA TYR A 69 -19.20 59.16 -44.62
C TYR A 69 -20.71 59.36 -44.63
N ASN A 70 -21.43 58.49 -43.93
CA ASN A 70 -22.88 58.53 -43.83
C ASN A 70 -23.38 59.28 -42.58
N LEU A 71 -22.48 59.66 -41.68
CA LEU A 71 -22.76 60.41 -40.45
C LEU A 71 -21.91 61.68 -40.41
N PHE A 72 -22.46 62.75 -39.84
CA PHE A 72 -21.70 63.95 -39.54
C PHE A 72 -22.22 64.66 -38.28
N ILE A 73 -21.35 65.45 -37.67
CA ILE A 73 -21.67 66.33 -36.54
C ILE A 73 -21.13 67.72 -36.90
N ASP A 74 -21.99 68.74 -36.79
CA ASP A 74 -21.54 70.14 -36.81
C ASP A 74 -20.95 70.47 -35.43
N VAL A 75 -19.67 70.82 -35.41
CA VAL A 75 -18.89 71.02 -34.19
C VAL A 75 -18.60 72.50 -33.93
N GLY A 76 -19.06 73.41 -34.81
CA GLY A 76 -18.80 74.84 -34.71
C GLY A 76 -17.33 75.23 -34.90
N ASP A 77 -16.93 76.42 -34.45
CA ASP A 77 -15.56 76.95 -34.54
C ASP A 77 -14.65 76.36 -33.45
N THR A 78 -14.43 75.05 -33.55
CA THR A 78 -13.44 74.31 -32.77
C THR A 78 -12.45 73.64 -33.71
N THR A 79 -11.27 73.30 -33.19
CA THR A 79 -10.25 72.51 -33.88
C THR A 79 -10.05 71.14 -33.27
N SER A 80 -10.92 70.75 -32.34
CA SER A 80 -10.94 69.42 -31.75
C SER A 80 -12.35 69.03 -31.31
N TRP A 81 -12.68 67.75 -31.46
CA TRP A 81 -13.97 67.20 -31.07
C TRP A 81 -13.88 65.73 -30.68
N THR A 82 -14.61 65.33 -29.65
CA THR A 82 -14.79 63.92 -29.26
C THR A 82 -16.06 63.38 -29.88
N VAL A 83 -15.94 62.37 -30.74
CA VAL A 83 -17.09 61.65 -31.30
C VAL A 83 -17.49 60.57 -30.29
N PRO A 84 -18.65 60.69 -29.60
CA PRO A 84 -19.11 59.69 -28.64
C PRO A 84 -19.86 58.55 -29.34
N ASP A 85 -20.28 57.57 -28.55
CA ASP A 85 -21.26 56.54 -28.93
C ASP A 85 -20.89 55.76 -30.20
N LEU A 86 -19.61 55.43 -30.36
CA LEU A 86 -19.14 54.57 -31.43
C LEU A 86 -19.28 53.09 -31.03
N ASN A 87 -19.51 52.24 -32.04
CA ASN A 87 -19.59 50.80 -31.85
C ASN A 87 -18.19 50.19 -31.68
N GLU A 88 -18.01 49.39 -30.64
CA GLU A 88 -16.88 48.46 -30.58
C GLU A 88 -17.01 47.40 -31.68
N GLY A 89 -15.87 47.04 -32.25
CA GLY A 89 -15.74 46.00 -33.26
C GLY A 89 -15.74 46.48 -34.71
N ALA A 90 -15.69 47.79 -34.94
CA ALA A 90 -15.63 48.41 -36.25
C ALA A 90 -14.40 49.33 -36.40
N THR A 91 -14.01 49.56 -37.67
CA THR A 91 -13.10 50.65 -38.04
C THR A 91 -13.94 51.82 -38.52
N TYR A 92 -13.72 52.98 -37.93
CA TYR A 92 -14.31 54.23 -38.37
C TYR A 92 -13.27 55.06 -39.11
N TYR A 93 -13.73 55.73 -40.17
CA TYR A 93 -12.99 56.68 -40.98
C TYR A 93 -13.58 58.06 -40.74
N PHE A 94 -12.73 59.07 -40.61
CA PHE A 94 -13.10 60.43 -40.23
C PHE A 94 -12.44 61.45 -41.16
N ALA A 95 -13.19 62.49 -41.51
CA ALA A 95 -12.67 63.69 -42.17
C ALA A 95 -13.44 64.92 -41.70
N ALA A 96 -12.85 66.10 -41.83
CA ALA A 96 -13.49 67.37 -41.51
C ALA A 96 -13.64 68.26 -42.74
N THR A 97 -14.69 69.08 -42.77
CA THR A 97 -14.80 70.23 -43.67
C THR A 97 -14.86 71.52 -42.85
N ALA A 98 -14.37 72.61 -43.43
CA ALA A 98 -14.62 73.96 -42.93
C ALA A 98 -15.78 74.58 -43.71
N TYR A 99 -16.65 75.35 -43.05
CA TYR A 99 -17.71 76.10 -43.72
C TYR A 99 -17.64 77.59 -43.36
N ASN A 100 -18.09 78.44 -44.28
CA ASN A 100 -18.16 79.89 -44.08
C ASN A 100 -19.60 80.36 -43.84
N ASP A 101 -19.81 81.68 -43.80
CA ASP A 101 -21.09 82.34 -43.54
C ASP A 101 -21.91 82.65 -44.80
N SER A 102 -21.54 82.12 -45.99
CA SER A 102 -22.32 82.32 -47.20
C SER A 102 -23.72 81.67 -47.11
N GLN A 103 -24.64 82.05 -48.00
CA GLN A 103 -25.99 81.48 -48.06
C GLN A 103 -26.26 80.93 -49.47
N PRO A 104 -26.28 79.58 -49.67
CA PRO A 104 -26.00 78.54 -48.65
C PRO A 104 -24.53 78.52 -48.19
N PRO A 105 -24.21 77.99 -46.99
CA PRO A 105 -22.83 77.88 -46.52
C PRO A 105 -21.98 77.09 -47.50
N ALA A 106 -20.87 77.68 -47.95
CA ALA A 106 -19.91 76.97 -48.78
C ALA A 106 -19.01 76.13 -47.88
N GLU A 107 -18.91 74.83 -48.18
CA GLU A 107 -18.01 73.92 -47.49
C GLU A 107 -16.73 73.68 -48.30
N SER A 108 -15.61 73.51 -47.61
CA SER A 108 -14.37 73.05 -48.21
C SER A 108 -14.50 71.61 -48.72
N THR A 109 -13.49 71.15 -49.46
CA THR A 109 -13.26 69.71 -49.60
C THR A 109 -12.97 69.08 -48.24
N TYR A 110 -13.11 67.76 -48.14
CA TYR A 110 -12.67 67.00 -46.98
C TYR A 110 -11.17 67.21 -46.70
N SER A 111 -10.83 67.20 -45.41
CA SER A 111 -9.46 66.98 -44.96
C SER A 111 -8.91 65.63 -45.42
N ASP A 112 -7.63 65.39 -45.13
CA ASP A 112 -7.10 64.02 -45.15
C ASP A 112 -7.93 63.12 -44.22
N GLU A 113 -8.13 61.88 -44.65
CA GLU A 113 -8.87 60.88 -43.89
C GLU A 113 -7.97 60.28 -42.81
N VAL A 114 -8.53 60.14 -41.60
CA VAL A 114 -7.93 59.37 -40.52
C VAL A 114 -8.85 58.21 -40.15
N SER A 115 -8.29 57.12 -39.62
CA SER A 115 -9.10 55.96 -39.22
C SER A 115 -8.75 55.45 -37.83
N LYS A 116 -9.73 54.86 -37.16
CA LYS A 116 -9.58 54.23 -35.85
C LYS A 116 -10.39 52.94 -35.77
N THR A 117 -9.71 51.85 -35.44
CA THR A 117 -10.35 50.57 -35.09
C THR A 117 -10.63 50.52 -33.60
N PHE A 118 -11.86 50.16 -33.24
CA PHE A 118 -12.25 49.86 -31.87
C PHE A 118 -12.39 48.34 -31.74
N CYS A 119 -11.53 47.70 -30.97
CA CYS A 119 -11.50 46.24 -30.86
C CYS A 119 -12.65 45.73 -29.99
N SER A 120 -13.29 44.64 -30.41
CA SER A 120 -14.27 43.90 -29.61
C SER A 120 -13.79 42.48 -29.40
N TYR A 121 -13.86 42.01 -28.15
CA TYR A 121 -13.36 40.69 -27.76
C TYR A 121 -14.48 39.82 -27.22
N THR A 122 -14.60 38.61 -27.77
CA THR A 122 -15.49 37.58 -27.25
C THR A 122 -14.71 36.30 -26.96
N LEU A 123 -15.06 35.63 -25.86
CA LEU A 123 -14.48 34.34 -25.49
C LEU A 123 -15.41 33.22 -25.94
N SER A 124 -14.86 32.11 -26.42
CA SER A 124 -15.66 30.91 -26.76
C SER A 124 -16.39 30.31 -25.56
N THR A 125 -15.88 30.54 -24.35
CA THR A 125 -16.53 30.24 -23.09
C THR A 125 -16.01 31.19 -22.00
N THR A 126 -16.84 31.47 -21.00
CA THR A 126 -16.46 32.26 -19.81
C THR A 126 -16.22 31.40 -18.58
N ASN A 127 -16.51 30.10 -18.63
CA ASN A 127 -16.25 29.19 -17.51
C ASN A 127 -15.93 27.76 -17.94
N GLN A 128 -15.21 27.03 -17.10
CA GLN A 128 -14.93 25.60 -17.24
C GLN A 128 -14.86 24.89 -15.89
N ASN A 129 -15.21 23.60 -15.88
CA ASN A 129 -15.20 22.75 -14.70
C ASN A 129 -14.20 21.60 -14.86
N PHE A 130 -13.43 21.32 -13.81
CA PHE A 130 -12.47 20.21 -13.77
C PHE A 130 -12.71 19.31 -12.55
N THR A 131 -12.36 18.03 -12.70
CA THR A 131 -12.25 17.12 -11.56
C THR A 131 -11.02 17.47 -10.71
N ALA A 132 -10.88 16.85 -9.55
CA ALA A 132 -9.72 17.03 -8.67
C ALA A 132 -8.39 16.79 -9.40
N SER A 133 -8.34 15.86 -10.36
CA SER A 133 -7.14 15.53 -11.13
C SER A 133 -6.63 16.69 -12.02
N GLY A 134 -7.47 17.68 -12.30
CA GLY A 134 -7.10 18.79 -13.19
C GLY A 134 -7.07 18.37 -14.66
N GLY A 135 -6.22 19.00 -15.46
CA GLY A 135 -6.12 18.74 -16.90
C GLY A 135 -5.67 19.95 -17.70
N THR A 136 -5.96 19.96 -19.00
CA THR A 136 -5.68 21.08 -19.90
C THR A 136 -6.94 21.53 -20.62
N GLY A 137 -6.93 22.77 -21.10
CA GLY A 137 -8.04 23.30 -21.89
C GLY A 137 -7.61 24.46 -22.79
N THR A 138 -8.52 24.88 -23.65
CA THR A 138 -8.35 26.02 -24.54
C THR A 138 -9.58 26.94 -24.48
N VAL A 139 -9.35 28.24 -24.59
CA VAL A 139 -10.39 29.26 -24.81
C VAL A 139 -10.00 30.08 -26.02
N ASN A 140 -10.89 30.19 -27.00
CA ASN A 140 -10.65 31.02 -28.18
C ASN A 140 -11.10 32.46 -27.91
N VAL A 141 -10.33 33.41 -28.42
CA VAL A 141 -10.58 34.85 -28.41
C VAL A 141 -10.90 35.28 -29.85
N ALA A 142 -12.14 35.68 -30.10
CA ALA A 142 -12.51 36.29 -31.38
C ALA A 142 -12.40 37.81 -31.29
N THR A 143 -11.67 38.40 -32.24
CA THR A 143 -11.40 39.84 -32.37
C THR A 143 -11.07 40.20 -33.83
N GLN A 144 -11.14 41.49 -34.18
CA GLN A 144 -10.77 42.01 -35.50
C GLN A 144 -9.25 41.91 -35.76
N THR A 145 -8.85 41.89 -37.04
CA THR A 145 -7.44 41.93 -37.46
C THR A 145 -6.73 43.19 -36.93
N GLY A 146 -5.51 43.03 -36.40
CA GLY A 146 -4.72 44.14 -35.84
C GLY A 146 -5.03 44.45 -34.37
N CYS A 147 -6.01 43.80 -33.76
CA CYS A 147 -6.31 43.93 -32.34
C CYS A 147 -5.38 43.09 -31.48
N SER A 148 -4.65 43.74 -30.60
CA SER A 148 -3.82 43.10 -29.57
C SER A 148 -4.61 42.84 -28.30
N TRP A 149 -4.28 41.78 -27.58
CA TRP A 149 -4.86 41.46 -26.28
C TRP A 149 -3.84 40.71 -25.41
N THR A 150 -4.10 40.66 -24.11
CA THR A 150 -3.27 39.95 -23.14
C THR A 150 -4.10 38.92 -22.39
N ALA A 151 -3.41 37.95 -21.78
CA ALA A 151 -4.01 37.01 -20.86
C ALA A 151 -3.14 36.88 -19.60
N SER A 152 -3.78 36.83 -18.45
CA SER A 152 -3.13 36.64 -17.15
C SER A 152 -3.89 35.61 -16.32
N SER A 153 -3.14 34.77 -15.60
CA SER A 153 -3.74 33.84 -14.64
C SER A 153 -4.00 34.53 -13.31
N GLY A 154 -5.11 34.17 -12.65
CA GLY A 154 -5.39 34.59 -11.28
C GLY A 154 -4.99 33.60 -10.19
N ALA A 155 -4.38 32.46 -10.50
CA ALA A 155 -3.95 31.50 -9.47
C ALA A 155 -2.77 30.62 -9.91
N GLY A 156 -1.90 30.24 -8.97
CA GLY A 156 -0.73 29.38 -9.25
C GLY A 156 -1.06 27.95 -9.70
N TRP A 157 -2.30 27.48 -9.50
CA TRP A 157 -2.75 26.16 -9.95
C TRP A 157 -3.44 26.18 -11.33
N LEU A 158 -3.66 27.38 -11.90
CA LEU A 158 -4.20 27.59 -13.24
C LEU A 158 -3.13 28.31 -14.07
N THR A 159 -2.51 27.66 -15.03
CA THR A 159 -1.35 28.23 -15.74
C THR A 159 -1.71 28.46 -17.19
N ILE A 160 -1.53 29.68 -17.69
CA ILE A 160 -1.59 29.96 -19.13
C ILE A 160 -0.32 29.41 -19.76
N THR A 161 -0.48 28.52 -20.75
CA THR A 161 0.63 27.83 -21.40
C THR A 161 0.94 28.39 -22.79
N SER A 162 -0.04 28.98 -23.48
CA SER A 162 0.15 29.64 -24.78
C SER A 162 -0.96 30.66 -25.06
N THR A 163 -0.66 31.71 -25.83
CA THR A 163 -1.61 32.73 -26.30
C THR A 163 -1.56 32.91 -27.83
N THR A 164 -1.17 31.87 -28.58
CA THR A 164 -0.98 31.95 -30.03
C THR A 164 -2.29 31.74 -30.81
N GLY A 165 -2.38 32.33 -32.01
CA GLY A 165 -3.43 31.99 -32.99
C GLY A 165 -4.87 32.36 -32.57
N GLY A 166 -5.05 33.36 -31.71
CA GLY A 166 -6.38 33.73 -31.22
C GLY A 166 -6.92 32.77 -30.16
N ALA A 167 -6.08 31.94 -29.54
CA ALA A 167 -6.47 31.02 -28.49
C ALA A 167 -5.56 31.16 -27.26
N VAL A 168 -6.14 30.92 -26.08
CA VAL A 168 -5.44 30.76 -24.82
C VAL A 168 -5.48 29.29 -24.41
N SER A 169 -4.33 28.65 -24.42
CA SER A 169 -4.15 27.31 -23.84
C SER A 169 -3.77 27.44 -22.37
N TYR A 170 -4.31 26.56 -21.53
CA TYR A 170 -4.03 26.56 -20.10
C TYR A 170 -3.98 25.14 -19.52
N SER A 171 -3.36 25.01 -18.35
CA SER A 171 -3.36 23.80 -17.53
C SER A 171 -3.91 24.08 -16.14
N VAL A 172 -4.52 23.06 -15.56
CA VAL A 172 -5.10 23.03 -14.21
C VAL A 172 -4.38 21.94 -13.44
N ALA A 173 -3.62 22.32 -12.41
CA ALA A 173 -2.92 21.38 -11.54
C ALA A 173 -3.92 20.57 -10.69
N GLU A 174 -3.51 19.41 -10.19
CA GLU A 174 -4.31 18.60 -9.28
C GLU A 174 -4.72 19.39 -8.02
N ASN A 175 -5.95 19.19 -7.56
CA ASN A 175 -6.44 19.66 -6.28
C ASN A 175 -6.45 18.50 -5.28
N THR A 176 -5.41 18.43 -4.45
CA THR A 176 -5.28 17.41 -3.40
C THR A 176 -6.11 17.72 -2.15
N SER A 177 -6.72 18.91 -2.07
CA SER A 177 -7.67 19.27 -0.99
C SER A 177 -9.05 18.69 -1.27
N THR A 178 -9.78 18.29 -0.22
CA THR A 178 -11.17 17.85 -0.31
C THR A 178 -12.16 18.99 -0.58
N THR A 179 -11.72 20.23 -0.50
CA THR A 179 -12.53 21.41 -0.82
C THR A 179 -12.37 21.79 -2.29
N SER A 180 -13.50 22.11 -2.96
CA SER A 180 -13.47 22.72 -4.29
C SER A 180 -12.77 24.08 -4.25
N ARG A 181 -12.13 24.45 -5.36
CA ARG A 181 -11.47 25.75 -5.54
C ARG A 181 -11.88 26.40 -6.86
N THR A 182 -11.90 27.73 -6.88
CA THR A 182 -12.26 28.53 -8.05
C THR A 182 -11.24 29.64 -8.26
N ALA A 183 -10.87 29.91 -9.50
CA ALA A 183 -10.03 31.04 -9.87
C ALA A 183 -10.53 31.67 -11.17
N GLY A 184 -10.37 32.99 -11.27
CA GLY A 184 -10.59 33.74 -12.50
C GLY A 184 -9.27 34.09 -13.16
N SER A 185 -9.16 33.90 -14.47
CA SER A 185 -8.13 34.49 -15.31
C SER A 185 -8.72 35.66 -16.08
N THR A 186 -7.89 36.64 -16.45
CA THR A 186 -8.31 37.71 -17.35
C THR A 186 -7.79 37.41 -18.75
N ILE A 187 -8.68 37.31 -19.73
CA ILE A 187 -8.35 37.07 -21.14
C ILE A 187 -9.02 38.16 -21.97
N ALA A 188 -8.23 38.95 -22.68
CA ALA A 188 -8.71 40.08 -23.48
C ALA A 188 -9.66 41.02 -22.68
N GLY A 189 -9.30 41.28 -21.41
CA GLY A 189 -10.10 42.09 -20.48
C GLY A 189 -11.37 41.44 -19.96
N LYS A 190 -11.71 40.21 -20.38
CA LYS A 190 -12.85 39.44 -19.89
C LYS A 190 -12.41 38.44 -18.82
N VAL A 191 -13.30 38.17 -17.85
CA VAL A 191 -13.05 37.17 -16.81
C VAL A 191 -13.42 35.78 -17.32
N PHE A 192 -12.47 34.85 -17.23
CA PHE A 192 -12.67 33.42 -17.48
C PHE A 192 -12.52 32.66 -16.16
N THR A 193 -13.56 31.94 -15.72
CA THR A 193 -13.58 31.28 -14.41
C THR A 193 -13.41 29.78 -14.53
N VAL A 194 -12.42 29.23 -13.81
CA VAL A 194 -12.25 27.78 -13.65
C VAL A 194 -12.69 27.36 -12.27
N THR A 195 -13.60 26.39 -12.20
CA THR A 195 -13.97 25.72 -10.95
C THR A 195 -13.46 24.29 -10.96
N GLN A 196 -12.75 23.90 -9.92
CA GLN A 196 -12.17 22.58 -9.77
C GLN A 196 -12.72 21.90 -8.51
N ALA A 197 -13.20 20.67 -8.66
CA ALA A 197 -13.65 19.86 -7.54
C ALA A 197 -12.51 19.58 -6.53
N GLY A 198 -12.88 19.30 -5.28
CA GLY A 198 -11.95 18.75 -4.30
C GLY A 198 -11.65 17.28 -4.56
N ALA A 199 -10.48 16.81 -4.13
CA ALA A 199 -10.18 15.38 -4.05
C ALA A 199 -11.19 14.65 -3.18
N THR A 200 -11.46 13.40 -3.50
CA THR A 200 -12.23 12.53 -2.62
C THR A 200 -11.38 12.21 -1.39
N ALA A 201 -11.95 12.32 -0.19
CA ALA A 201 -11.25 11.94 1.03
C ALA A 201 -10.85 10.46 1.00
N SER A 202 -9.78 10.10 1.71
CA SER A 202 -9.36 8.71 1.91
C SER A 202 -9.17 8.41 3.38
N TYR A 203 -9.44 7.16 3.75
CA TYR A 203 -9.28 6.62 5.10
C TYR A 203 -8.32 5.44 5.08
N THR A 204 -7.76 5.14 6.24
CA THR A 204 -6.81 4.03 6.40
C THR A 204 -7.44 2.88 7.16
N ILE A 205 -7.21 1.66 6.70
CA ILE A 205 -7.52 0.44 7.44
C ILE A 205 -6.20 -0.26 7.75
N THR A 206 -5.87 -0.40 9.03
CA THR A 206 -4.66 -1.11 9.45
C THR A 206 -4.99 -2.57 9.75
N ALA A 207 -4.49 -3.47 8.92
CA ALA A 207 -4.70 -4.91 9.02
C ALA A 207 -3.48 -5.64 9.59
N SER A 208 -3.70 -6.49 10.58
CA SER A 208 -2.65 -7.27 11.25
C SER A 208 -3.07 -8.73 11.46
N ALA A 209 -2.10 -9.62 11.52
CA ALA A 209 -2.30 -11.03 11.81
C ALA A 209 -1.26 -11.49 12.84
N GLY A 210 -1.70 -12.24 13.85
CA GLY A 210 -0.83 -12.92 14.80
C GLY A 210 -0.14 -14.14 14.18
N THR A 211 0.63 -14.86 15.00
CA THR A 211 1.28 -16.12 14.60
C THR A 211 0.23 -17.18 14.23
N GLY A 212 0.54 -18.04 13.25
CA GLY A 212 -0.34 -19.14 12.85
C GLY A 212 -1.29 -18.84 11.68
N GLY A 213 -1.18 -17.68 11.04
CA GLY A 213 -1.96 -17.36 9.84
C GLY A 213 -1.59 -16.02 9.22
N ALA A 214 -2.42 -15.57 8.29
CA ALA A 214 -2.25 -14.30 7.58
C ALA A 214 -3.58 -13.59 7.37
N ILE A 215 -3.52 -12.28 7.19
CA ILE A 215 -4.62 -11.45 6.69
C ILE A 215 -4.17 -10.78 5.39
N SER A 216 -5.05 -10.68 4.40
CA SER A 216 -4.75 -10.06 3.11
C SER A 216 -5.89 -9.13 2.66
N PRO A 217 -5.60 -7.88 2.28
CA PRO A 217 -4.30 -7.21 2.34
C PRO A 217 -3.82 -6.97 3.80
N ALA A 218 -2.49 -6.93 4.02
CA ALA A 218 -1.88 -6.66 5.32
C ALA A 218 -1.30 -5.24 5.41
N GLY A 219 -1.08 -4.74 6.64
CA GLY A 219 -0.52 -3.43 6.88
C GLY A 219 -1.55 -2.31 6.71
N THR A 220 -1.10 -1.11 6.38
CA THR A 220 -1.98 0.05 6.18
C THR A 220 -2.51 0.08 4.76
N VAL A 221 -3.83 0.01 4.61
CA VAL A 221 -4.55 0.05 3.34
C VAL A 221 -5.30 1.37 3.23
N SER A 222 -5.02 2.16 2.19
CA SER A 222 -5.74 3.40 1.89
C SER A 222 -7.00 3.09 1.08
N VAL A 223 -8.15 3.57 1.56
CA VAL A 223 -9.47 3.34 0.96
C VAL A 223 -10.15 4.69 0.70
N THR A 224 -10.61 4.93 -0.52
CA THR A 224 -11.39 6.13 -0.85
C THR A 224 -12.70 6.15 -0.07
N GLN A 225 -13.12 7.32 0.40
CA GLN A 225 -14.39 7.50 1.12
C GLN A 225 -15.57 6.88 0.35
N GLY A 226 -16.37 6.11 1.06
CA GLY A 226 -17.56 5.44 0.51
C GLY A 226 -17.27 4.15 -0.27
N ALA A 227 -16.01 3.81 -0.53
CA ALA A 227 -15.65 2.54 -1.13
C ALA A 227 -15.73 1.39 -0.11
N ASN A 228 -15.84 0.16 -0.61
CA ASN A 228 -15.79 -1.05 0.20
C ASN A 228 -14.37 -1.62 0.19
N GLN A 229 -13.95 -2.25 1.28
CA GLN A 229 -12.69 -2.99 1.35
C GLN A 229 -12.89 -4.34 2.02
N SER A 230 -12.48 -5.40 1.34
CA SER A 230 -12.52 -6.77 1.85
C SER A 230 -11.15 -7.24 2.31
N PHE A 231 -11.16 -8.06 3.35
CA PHE A 231 -10.00 -8.77 3.88
C PHE A 231 -10.28 -10.26 3.93
N THR A 232 -9.29 -11.07 3.57
CA THR A 232 -9.30 -12.52 3.70
C THR A 232 -8.36 -12.93 4.82
N ILE A 233 -8.81 -13.81 5.70
CA ILE A 233 -8.07 -14.34 6.83
C ILE A 233 -7.82 -15.82 6.56
N THR A 234 -6.55 -16.19 6.46
CA THR A 234 -6.13 -17.54 6.08
C THR A 234 -5.27 -18.14 7.20
N PRO A 235 -5.77 -19.15 7.94
CA PRO A 235 -4.94 -19.87 8.89
C PRO A 235 -3.84 -20.67 8.16
N SER A 236 -2.66 -20.76 8.78
CA SER A 236 -1.61 -21.67 8.33
C SER A 236 -1.96 -23.12 8.67
N THR A 237 -1.31 -24.09 8.01
CA THR A 237 -1.49 -25.51 8.30
C THR A 237 -1.25 -25.79 9.80
N GLY A 238 -2.18 -26.52 10.42
CA GLY A 238 -2.13 -26.84 11.86
C GLY A 238 -2.69 -25.75 12.77
N TYR A 239 -3.29 -24.69 12.23
CA TYR A 239 -3.94 -23.62 12.98
C TYR A 239 -5.40 -23.45 12.56
N SER A 240 -6.18 -22.83 13.44
CA SER A 240 -7.52 -22.34 13.18
C SER A 240 -7.63 -20.86 13.51
N ILE A 241 -8.57 -20.14 12.89
CA ILE A 241 -8.85 -18.75 13.25
C ILE A 241 -9.44 -18.76 14.66
N ALA A 242 -8.75 -18.15 15.61
CA ALA A 242 -9.23 -18.03 16.98
C ALA A 242 -10.24 -16.89 17.08
N ASN A 243 -9.89 -15.73 16.52
CA ASN A 243 -10.76 -14.57 16.47
C ASN A 243 -10.29 -13.53 15.46
N VAL A 244 -11.21 -12.75 14.93
CA VAL A 244 -10.95 -11.49 14.23
C VAL A 244 -11.56 -10.36 15.04
N THR A 245 -10.80 -9.28 15.25
CA THR A 245 -11.30 -8.05 15.88
C THR A 245 -11.29 -6.90 14.89
N VAL A 246 -12.32 -6.06 14.95
CA VAL A 246 -12.46 -4.82 14.20
C VAL A 246 -12.63 -3.68 15.20
N ASP A 247 -11.74 -2.69 15.15
CA ASP A 247 -11.69 -1.58 16.11
C ASP A 247 -11.71 -2.05 17.59
N GLY A 248 -10.98 -3.13 17.86
CA GLY A 248 -10.90 -3.78 19.17
C GLY A 248 -12.10 -4.67 19.52
N SER A 249 -13.19 -4.64 18.75
CA SER A 249 -14.39 -5.44 18.98
C SER A 249 -14.33 -6.76 18.22
N SER A 250 -14.64 -7.87 18.90
CA SER A 250 -14.66 -9.20 18.29
C SER A 250 -15.78 -9.33 17.24
N VAL A 251 -15.43 -9.83 16.06
CA VAL A 251 -16.39 -10.26 15.03
C VAL A 251 -16.43 -11.78 14.86
N GLY A 252 -15.72 -12.51 15.72
CA GLY A 252 -15.65 -13.97 15.72
C GLY A 252 -14.59 -14.55 14.78
N ALA A 253 -14.55 -15.88 14.72
CA ALA A 253 -13.63 -16.63 13.87
C ALA A 253 -14.12 -16.67 12.41
N VAL A 254 -14.05 -15.53 11.71
CA VAL A 254 -14.45 -15.40 10.31
C VAL A 254 -13.24 -15.48 9.37
N SER A 255 -13.41 -16.13 8.22
CA SER A 255 -12.37 -16.23 7.18
C SER A 255 -12.32 -15.03 6.24
N SER A 256 -13.29 -14.13 6.31
CA SER A 256 -13.30 -12.87 5.59
C SER A 256 -14.06 -11.79 6.34
N TYR A 257 -13.73 -10.54 6.07
CA TYR A 257 -14.45 -9.39 6.59
C TYR A 257 -14.44 -8.25 5.57
N THR A 258 -15.59 -7.59 5.38
CA THR A 258 -15.72 -6.45 4.45
C THR A 258 -16.17 -5.21 5.21
N PHE A 259 -15.35 -4.17 5.15
CA PHE A 259 -15.79 -2.82 5.48
C PHE A 259 -16.61 -2.27 4.32
N ASN A 260 -17.87 -1.96 4.57
CA ASN A 260 -18.76 -1.37 3.57
C ASN A 260 -18.79 0.15 3.75
N SER A 261 -18.70 0.87 2.63
CA SER A 261 -18.82 2.32 2.58
C SER A 261 -17.98 3.05 3.62
N VAL A 262 -16.65 2.87 3.53
CA VAL A 262 -15.70 3.37 4.52
C VAL A 262 -15.81 4.88 4.68
N ALA A 263 -16.13 5.31 5.91
CA ALA A 263 -16.33 6.71 6.27
C ALA A 263 -15.41 7.19 7.41
N ALA A 264 -14.54 6.31 7.92
CA ALA A 264 -13.53 6.59 8.93
C ALA A 264 -12.36 5.61 8.78
N SER A 265 -11.24 5.90 9.42
CA SER A 265 -10.15 4.93 9.53
C SER A 265 -10.51 3.81 10.51
N HIS A 266 -10.06 2.60 10.22
CA HIS A 266 -10.36 1.39 11.00
C HIS A 266 -9.12 0.55 11.28
N THR A 267 -9.26 -0.41 12.18
CA THR A 267 -8.28 -1.47 12.43
C THR A 267 -8.93 -2.83 12.32
N ILE A 268 -8.20 -3.81 11.81
CA ILE A 268 -8.61 -5.22 11.78
C ILE A 268 -7.43 -6.10 12.21
N SER A 269 -7.66 -7.01 13.13
CA SER A 269 -6.63 -7.92 13.64
C SER A 269 -7.13 -9.36 13.68
N ALA A 270 -6.37 -10.28 13.10
CA ALA A 270 -6.66 -11.71 13.14
C ALA A 270 -5.73 -12.42 14.13
N THR A 271 -6.29 -13.32 14.93
CA THR A 271 -5.57 -14.19 15.86
C THR A 271 -5.87 -15.65 15.55
N PHE A 272 -4.90 -16.52 15.80
CA PHE A 272 -4.99 -17.93 15.44
C PHE A 272 -4.62 -18.80 16.65
N ALA A 273 -5.24 -19.98 16.73
CA ALA A 273 -4.94 -20.99 17.73
C ALA A 273 -4.32 -22.21 17.06
N ALA A 274 -3.24 -22.73 17.64
CA ALA A 274 -2.65 -23.98 17.18
C ALA A 274 -3.60 -25.13 17.50
N ASN A 275 -3.95 -25.92 16.49
CA ASN A 275 -4.62 -27.19 16.69
C ASN A 275 -3.55 -28.17 17.18
N THR A 276 -3.74 -28.78 18.34
CA THR A 276 -2.74 -29.65 18.95
C THR A 276 -3.31 -31.03 19.26
N TYR A 277 -2.46 -32.04 19.13
CA TYR A 277 -2.71 -33.40 19.59
C TYR A 277 -1.68 -33.78 20.65
N THR A 278 -2.05 -34.69 21.54
CA THR A 278 -1.18 -35.17 22.61
C THR A 278 -0.66 -36.57 22.32
N ILE A 279 0.63 -36.77 22.57
CA ILE A 279 1.25 -38.10 22.61
C ILE A 279 1.64 -38.39 24.06
N THR A 280 1.11 -39.47 24.64
CA THR A 280 1.50 -39.89 25.99
C THR A 280 2.61 -40.93 25.91
N ALA A 281 3.83 -40.55 26.29
CA ALA A 281 5.01 -41.39 26.24
C ALA A 281 5.40 -41.92 27.62
N SER A 282 5.60 -43.24 27.72
CA SER A 282 6.01 -43.90 28.97
C SER A 282 7.08 -44.97 28.74
N ALA A 283 7.88 -45.23 29.76
CA ALA A 283 8.89 -46.28 29.77
C ALA A 283 8.71 -47.16 31.01
N GLY A 284 8.79 -48.48 30.84
CA GLY A 284 8.87 -49.41 31.94
C GLY A 284 10.26 -49.43 32.61
N THR A 285 10.42 -50.23 33.66
CA THR A 285 11.71 -50.44 34.33
C THR A 285 12.77 -50.97 33.38
N GLY A 286 14.00 -50.44 33.46
CA GLY A 286 15.14 -50.93 32.68
C GLY A 286 15.53 -50.10 31.46
N GLY A 287 14.93 -48.92 31.27
CA GLY A 287 15.32 -47.97 30.25
C GLY A 287 14.49 -46.69 30.33
N SER A 288 14.61 -45.85 29.30
CA SER A 288 13.90 -44.58 29.18
C SER A 288 13.34 -44.37 27.77
N ILE A 289 12.39 -43.45 27.66
CA ILE A 289 11.89 -42.89 26.41
C ILE A 289 12.03 -41.37 26.49
N SER A 290 12.43 -40.72 25.41
CA SER A 290 12.56 -39.26 25.33
C SER A 290 11.97 -38.72 24.03
N PRO A 291 11.08 -37.70 24.07
CA PRO A 291 10.50 -37.11 25.28
C PRO A 291 9.57 -38.08 26.06
N ALA A 292 9.41 -37.87 27.37
CA ALA A 292 8.51 -38.66 28.23
C ALA A 292 7.31 -37.82 28.71
N GLY A 293 6.25 -38.48 29.18
CA GLY A 293 5.04 -37.82 29.65
C GLY A 293 4.12 -37.40 28.50
N THR A 294 3.27 -36.41 28.75
CA THR A 294 2.35 -35.86 27.74
C THR A 294 3.07 -34.83 26.89
N VAL A 295 3.17 -35.09 25.59
CA VAL A 295 3.81 -34.22 24.60
C VAL A 295 2.72 -33.62 23.71
N SER A 296 2.55 -32.29 23.73
CA SER A 296 1.64 -31.58 22.83
C SER A 296 2.34 -31.24 21.52
N VAL A 297 1.74 -31.63 20.41
CA VAL A 297 2.30 -31.50 19.06
C VAL A 297 1.26 -30.84 18.16
N THR A 298 1.67 -29.84 17.38
CA THR A 298 0.77 -29.19 16.41
C THR A 298 0.31 -30.18 15.35
N GLN A 299 -0.97 -30.09 14.95
CA GLN A 299 -1.55 -30.91 13.89
C GLN A 299 -0.69 -30.85 12.62
N GLY A 300 -0.43 -32.03 12.03
CA GLY A 300 0.37 -32.18 10.82
C GLY A 300 1.90 -32.15 11.05
N ALA A 301 2.38 -31.88 12.27
CA ALA A 301 3.80 -31.99 12.58
C ALA A 301 4.22 -33.44 12.86
N ASN A 302 5.52 -33.70 12.75
CA ASN A 302 6.13 -34.99 13.10
C ASN A 302 6.67 -34.93 14.54
N GLN A 303 6.63 -36.05 15.25
CA GLN A 303 7.28 -36.19 16.55
C GLN A 303 8.05 -37.50 16.66
N SER A 304 9.34 -37.39 16.96
CA SER A 304 10.24 -38.52 17.17
C SER A 304 10.46 -38.80 18.66
N PHE A 305 10.61 -40.08 18.98
CA PHE A 305 10.95 -40.59 20.29
C PHE A 305 12.19 -41.46 20.20
N THR A 306 13.11 -41.29 21.16
CA THR A 306 14.28 -42.15 21.34
C THR A 306 14.06 -43.05 22.54
N ILE A 307 14.33 -44.34 22.37
CA ILE A 307 14.19 -45.38 23.38
C ILE A 307 15.58 -45.90 23.73
N THR A 308 15.98 -45.71 24.98
CA THR A 308 17.32 -46.04 25.45
C THR A 308 17.24 -47.07 26.58
N PRO A 309 17.66 -48.32 26.35
CA PRO A 309 17.82 -49.29 27.42
C PRO A 309 18.93 -48.88 28.40
N ASN A 310 18.73 -49.16 29.69
CA ASN A 310 19.79 -49.05 30.68
C ASN A 310 20.82 -50.17 30.47
N ALA A 311 22.02 -50.00 31.03
CA ALA A 311 23.05 -51.04 30.99
C ALA A 311 22.52 -52.38 31.54
N GLY A 312 22.76 -53.46 30.80
CA GLY A 312 22.27 -54.81 31.14
C GLY A 312 20.80 -55.07 30.79
N TYR A 313 20.13 -54.16 30.10
CA TYR A 313 18.78 -54.33 29.57
C TYR A 313 18.77 -54.20 28.04
N ARG A 314 17.70 -54.72 27.43
CA ARG A 314 17.36 -54.47 26.03
C ARG A 314 15.92 -54.00 25.92
N VAL A 315 15.58 -53.36 24.80
CA VAL A 315 14.17 -53.12 24.45
C VAL A 315 13.49 -54.48 24.27
N SER A 316 12.45 -54.73 25.05
CA SER A 316 11.60 -55.91 24.87
C SER A 316 10.61 -55.66 23.73
N ARG A 317 9.90 -54.53 23.79
CA ARG A 317 9.06 -54.02 22.71
C ARG A 317 8.67 -52.57 22.98
N VAL A 318 8.31 -51.86 21.92
CA VAL A 318 7.60 -50.58 21.95
C VAL A 318 6.16 -50.81 21.51
N LEU A 319 5.21 -50.28 22.28
CA LEU A 319 3.79 -50.26 21.97
C LEU A 319 3.40 -48.87 21.47
N VAL A 320 2.74 -48.79 20.34
CA VAL A 320 2.11 -47.56 19.81
C VAL A 320 0.61 -47.84 19.74
N ASP A 321 -0.17 -47.05 20.47
CA ASP A 321 -1.63 -47.23 20.59
C ASP A 321 -2.04 -48.68 20.93
N GLY A 322 -1.29 -49.28 21.86
CA GLY A 322 -1.48 -50.66 22.30
C GLY A 322 -0.89 -51.73 21.35
N THR A 323 -0.51 -51.36 20.14
CA THR A 323 0.04 -52.29 19.12
C THR A 323 1.56 -52.33 19.16
N SER A 324 2.15 -53.52 19.14
CA SER A 324 3.60 -53.69 19.20
C SER A 324 4.25 -53.35 17.86
N VAL A 325 5.20 -52.41 17.86
CA VAL A 325 6.06 -52.10 16.70
C VAL A 325 7.44 -52.78 16.76
N GLY A 326 7.61 -53.69 17.72
CA GLY A 326 8.85 -54.45 17.91
C GLY A 326 9.86 -53.76 18.82
N ALA A 327 11.07 -54.32 18.88
CA ALA A 327 12.18 -53.81 19.68
C ALA A 327 12.97 -52.75 18.89
N VAL A 328 12.40 -51.55 18.79
CA VAL A 328 13.02 -50.41 18.09
C VAL A 328 13.68 -49.45 19.10
N SER A 329 14.77 -48.81 18.69
CA SER A 329 15.45 -47.76 19.47
C SER A 329 14.89 -46.36 19.22
N SER A 330 14.05 -46.19 18.19
CA SER A 330 13.35 -44.94 17.92
C SER A 330 12.00 -45.19 17.26
N TYR A 331 11.10 -44.22 17.37
CA TYR A 331 9.83 -44.21 16.67
C TYR A 331 9.41 -42.79 16.33
N THR A 332 8.89 -42.56 15.12
CA THR A 332 8.41 -41.25 14.68
C THR A 332 6.95 -41.34 14.28
N PHE A 333 6.12 -40.51 14.92
CA PHE A 333 4.78 -40.20 14.43
C PHE A 333 4.93 -39.16 13.32
N ASN A 334 4.47 -39.49 12.12
CA ASN A 334 4.49 -38.57 10.99
C ASN A 334 3.12 -37.92 10.84
N SER A 335 3.08 -36.62 10.59
CA SER A 335 1.90 -35.83 10.30
C SER A 335 0.73 -36.09 11.25
N LEU A 336 0.86 -35.69 12.51
CA LEU A 336 -0.14 -36.01 13.53
C LEU A 336 -1.55 -35.53 13.17
N ALA A 337 -2.51 -36.45 13.25
CA ALA A 337 -3.92 -36.19 12.99
C ALA A 337 -4.84 -36.64 14.15
N ALA A 338 -4.29 -37.21 15.21
CA ALA A 338 -5.01 -37.65 16.40
C ALA A 338 -4.07 -37.73 17.63
N ASN A 339 -4.66 -37.94 18.80
CA ASN A 339 -3.92 -38.25 20.01
C ASN A 339 -3.35 -39.68 19.95
N HIS A 340 -2.17 -39.88 20.52
CA HIS A 340 -1.49 -41.17 20.50
C HIS A 340 -0.89 -41.54 21.86
N THR A 341 -0.51 -42.81 22.00
CA THR A 341 0.27 -43.32 23.13
C THR A 341 1.49 -44.09 22.63
N ILE A 342 2.60 -43.96 23.33
CA ILE A 342 3.80 -44.77 23.09
C ILE A 342 4.37 -45.29 24.40
N ARG A 343 4.59 -46.60 24.49
CA ARG A 343 5.12 -47.25 25.70
C ARG A 343 6.28 -48.17 25.38
N ALA A 344 7.46 -47.84 25.88
CA ALA A 344 8.64 -48.70 25.81
C ALA A 344 8.66 -49.68 27.00
N THR A 345 9.01 -50.93 26.73
CA THR A 345 9.24 -51.96 27.76
C THR A 345 10.60 -52.59 27.58
N PHE A 346 11.23 -52.95 28.70
CA PHE A 346 12.59 -53.47 28.72
C PHE A 346 12.64 -54.76 29.51
N THR A 347 13.57 -55.62 29.12
CA THR A 347 13.84 -56.90 29.79
C THR A 347 15.33 -57.01 30.00
N ARG A 348 15.74 -57.56 31.15
CA ARG A 348 17.15 -57.76 31.49
C ARG A 348 17.80 -58.75 30.52
N CYS A 349 19.05 -58.49 30.16
CA CYS A 349 19.86 -59.39 29.36
C CYS A 349 20.37 -60.57 30.18
N THR A 350 20.46 -61.74 29.55
CA THR A 350 21.03 -62.94 30.15
C THR A 350 22.19 -63.43 29.32
N TYR A 351 23.32 -63.68 29.98
CA TYR A 351 24.55 -64.06 29.31
C TYR A 351 25.01 -65.42 29.80
N SER A 352 25.45 -66.27 28.86
CA SER A 352 26.22 -67.47 29.13
C SER A 352 27.49 -67.47 28.29
N VAL A 353 28.59 -67.94 28.88
CA VAL A 353 29.89 -68.04 28.20
C VAL A 353 30.36 -69.49 28.20
N SER A 354 30.93 -69.95 27.09
CA SER A 354 31.49 -71.30 26.98
C SER A 354 32.81 -71.29 26.19
N PRO A 355 33.89 -71.92 26.69
CA PRO A 355 33.96 -72.61 27.98
C PRO A 355 34.09 -71.61 29.16
N THR A 356 33.75 -72.04 30.37
CA THR A 356 34.01 -71.26 31.61
C THR A 356 35.39 -71.54 32.21
N ARG A 357 36.10 -72.55 31.68
CA ARG A 357 37.49 -72.88 32.03
C ARG A 357 38.25 -73.40 30.82
N ALA A 358 39.53 -73.10 30.73
CA ALA A 358 40.41 -73.65 29.70
C ALA A 358 41.78 -73.99 30.30
N THR A 359 42.37 -75.09 29.84
CA THR A 359 43.76 -75.46 30.15
C THR A 359 44.57 -75.41 28.86
N LEU A 360 45.67 -74.64 28.87
CA LEU A 360 46.52 -74.41 27.70
C LEU A 360 47.92 -75.03 27.92
N PRO A 361 48.59 -75.49 26.85
CA PRO A 361 49.96 -75.98 26.94
C PRO A 361 50.95 -74.86 27.28
N ALA A 362 52.11 -75.23 27.83
CA ALA A 362 53.19 -74.31 28.14
C ALA A 362 53.71 -73.56 26.90
N SER A 363 53.61 -74.15 25.70
CA SER A 363 54.00 -73.53 24.43
C SER A 363 53.16 -72.30 24.03
N GLY A 364 52.08 -71.99 24.76
CA GLY A 364 51.09 -71.01 24.31
C GLY A 364 50.09 -71.62 23.33
N ALA A 365 48.95 -70.95 23.17
CA ALA A 365 47.85 -71.40 22.32
C ALA A 365 46.91 -70.24 21.99
N THR A 366 46.16 -70.38 20.91
CA THR A 366 44.97 -69.56 20.62
C THR A 366 43.71 -70.32 21.00
N GLY A 367 42.65 -69.59 21.31
CA GLY A 367 41.36 -70.19 21.67
C GLY A 367 40.22 -69.20 21.55
N THR A 368 39.00 -69.70 21.63
CA THR A 368 37.78 -68.90 21.57
C THR A 368 36.86 -69.21 22.74
N ALA A 369 36.09 -68.21 23.15
CA ALA A 369 34.94 -68.34 24.02
C ALA A 369 33.71 -67.78 23.33
N THR A 370 32.62 -68.54 23.34
CA THR A 370 31.33 -68.08 22.80
C THR A 370 30.53 -67.37 23.87
N VAL A 371 29.89 -66.27 23.48
CA VAL A 371 28.91 -65.53 24.27
C VAL A 371 27.55 -65.83 23.67
N THR A 372 26.64 -66.39 24.46
CA THR A 372 25.24 -66.56 24.06
C THR A 372 24.38 -65.59 24.85
N THR A 373 23.60 -64.77 24.14
CA THR A 373 22.68 -63.77 24.71
C THR A 373 21.56 -63.43 23.72
N GLN A 374 20.54 -62.70 24.16
CA GLN A 374 19.48 -62.22 23.27
C GLN A 374 19.96 -61.09 22.34
N THR A 375 19.32 -60.96 21.17
CA THR A 375 19.51 -59.82 20.25
C THR A 375 19.34 -58.49 20.98
N GLY A 376 20.22 -57.52 20.68
CA GLY A 376 20.19 -56.19 21.29
C GLY A 376 20.82 -56.11 22.70
N CYS A 377 21.33 -57.22 23.25
CA CYS A 377 22.10 -57.20 24.49
C CYS A 377 23.58 -56.95 24.20
N SER A 378 24.10 -55.82 24.68
CA SER A 378 25.51 -55.48 24.57
C SER A 378 26.34 -56.19 25.65
N TRP A 379 27.58 -56.51 25.33
CA TRP A 379 28.55 -57.09 26.28
C TRP A 379 29.98 -56.65 25.94
N THR A 380 30.86 -56.75 26.92
CA THR A 380 32.30 -56.48 26.80
C THR A 380 33.13 -57.67 27.27
N ALA A 381 34.38 -57.72 26.84
CA ALA A 381 35.35 -58.73 27.24
C ALA A 381 36.69 -58.07 27.63
N SER A 382 37.29 -58.54 28.72
CA SER A 382 38.56 -58.05 29.26
C SER A 382 39.40 -59.21 29.81
N SER A 383 40.73 -59.08 29.74
CA SER A 383 41.68 -60.02 30.31
C SER A 383 42.41 -59.38 31.49
N ASN A 384 42.66 -60.15 32.55
CA ASN A 384 43.32 -59.67 33.76
C ASN A 384 44.84 -60.01 33.79
N ALA A 385 45.43 -60.46 32.68
CA ALA A 385 46.86 -60.77 32.61
C ALA A 385 47.50 -60.35 31.29
N SER A 386 48.76 -59.90 31.35
CA SER A 386 49.56 -59.51 30.18
C SER A 386 49.96 -60.68 29.28
N TRP A 387 49.96 -61.91 29.78
CA TRP A 387 50.28 -63.11 28.99
C TRP A 387 49.06 -63.69 28.25
N LEU A 388 47.85 -63.20 28.50
CA LEU A 388 46.61 -63.61 27.85
C LEU A 388 45.95 -62.40 27.18
N THR A 389 46.00 -62.34 25.85
CA THR A 389 45.53 -61.21 25.06
C THR A 389 44.22 -61.56 24.36
N ILE A 390 43.21 -60.68 24.44
CA ILE A 390 42.02 -60.78 23.58
C ILE A 390 42.40 -60.24 22.21
N THR A 391 42.32 -61.10 21.19
CA THR A 391 42.70 -60.77 19.82
C THR A 391 41.52 -60.31 18.97
N SER A 392 40.29 -60.71 19.33
CA SER A 392 39.06 -60.18 18.73
C SER A 392 37.85 -60.38 19.65
N GLY A 393 36.78 -59.61 19.42
CA GLY A 393 35.55 -59.70 20.22
C GLY A 393 35.65 -59.05 21.60
N ASN A 394 36.40 -57.95 21.76
CA ASN A 394 36.48 -57.20 23.02
C ASN A 394 35.15 -56.57 23.45
N SER A 395 34.19 -56.44 22.53
CA SER A 395 32.79 -56.10 22.80
C SER A 395 31.89 -56.62 21.68
N GLY A 396 30.60 -56.71 21.93
CA GLY A 396 29.62 -57.13 20.93
C GLY A 396 28.18 -56.87 21.35
N THR A 397 27.26 -57.06 20.41
CA THR A 397 25.81 -57.03 20.63
C THR A 397 25.18 -58.33 20.13
N GLY A 398 24.23 -58.89 20.88
CA GLY A 398 23.74 -60.24 20.60
C GLY A 398 24.80 -61.31 20.86
N SER A 399 24.52 -62.56 20.48
CA SER A 399 25.50 -63.65 20.61
C SER A 399 26.73 -63.40 19.73
N GLY A 400 27.91 -63.86 20.19
CA GLY A 400 29.16 -63.66 19.47
C GLY A 400 30.31 -64.49 20.03
N THR A 401 31.52 -64.23 19.56
CA THR A 401 32.71 -64.98 19.94
C THR A 401 33.82 -64.02 20.34
N VAL A 402 34.53 -64.36 21.41
CA VAL A 402 35.76 -63.70 21.86
C VAL A 402 36.92 -64.63 21.53
N ALA A 403 37.91 -64.14 20.78
CA ALA A 403 39.14 -64.89 20.53
C ALA A 403 40.28 -64.32 21.38
N GLY A 404 41.16 -65.21 21.84
CA GLY A 404 42.35 -64.82 22.58
C GLY A 404 43.57 -65.68 22.27
N SER A 405 44.73 -65.16 22.64
CA SER A 405 46.01 -65.84 22.54
C SER A 405 46.76 -65.78 23.87
N ALA A 406 47.37 -66.90 24.25
CA ALA A 406 48.25 -66.99 25.41
C ALA A 406 49.71 -67.09 24.93
N ALA A 407 50.57 -66.22 25.44
CA ALA A 407 52.01 -66.33 25.24
C ALA A 407 52.56 -67.61 25.91
N PRO A 408 53.69 -68.17 25.45
CA PRO A 408 54.33 -69.31 26.11
C PRO A 408 54.60 -69.05 27.61
N ASN A 409 54.46 -70.09 28.43
CA ASN A 409 54.91 -70.12 29.81
C ASN A 409 56.27 -70.84 29.87
N THR A 410 57.33 -70.09 30.11
CA THR A 410 58.70 -70.64 30.20
C THR A 410 59.07 -71.14 31.60
N SER A 411 58.18 -70.96 32.58
CA SER A 411 58.34 -71.50 33.94
C SER A 411 57.90 -72.97 33.99
N THR A 412 58.53 -73.75 34.87
CA THR A 412 58.09 -75.12 35.22
C THR A 412 56.83 -75.15 36.08
N THR A 413 56.38 -74.00 36.59
CA THR A 413 55.15 -73.89 37.38
C THR A 413 53.98 -73.42 36.51
N SER A 414 52.82 -74.04 36.69
CA SER A 414 51.59 -73.61 36.01
C SER A 414 51.15 -72.23 36.50
N ARG A 415 50.62 -71.40 35.59
CA ARG A 415 50.05 -70.08 35.92
C ARG A 415 48.57 -70.05 35.61
N SER A 416 47.80 -69.28 36.38
CA SER A 416 46.35 -69.15 36.19
C SER A 416 45.96 -67.67 36.20
N THR A 417 44.98 -67.32 35.36
CA THR A 417 44.36 -65.99 35.33
C THR A 417 42.87 -66.12 35.05
N THR A 418 42.16 -65.00 35.15
CA THR A 418 40.77 -64.88 34.75
C THR A 418 40.62 -63.89 33.61
N MET A 419 39.61 -64.14 32.78
CA MET A 419 39.08 -63.16 31.83
C MET A 419 37.61 -62.91 32.17
N THR A 420 37.13 -61.69 31.99
CA THR A 420 35.73 -61.33 32.18
C THR A 420 35.10 -61.12 30.81
N VAL A 421 34.16 -61.98 30.43
CA VAL A 421 33.39 -61.90 29.17
C VAL A 421 31.91 -61.80 29.49
N ALA A 422 31.24 -60.75 29.01
CA ALA A 422 29.83 -60.48 29.26
C ALA A 422 29.47 -60.49 30.77
N GLY A 423 30.39 -60.00 31.61
CA GLY A 423 30.27 -60.03 33.07
C GLY A 423 30.40 -61.42 33.70
N ARG A 424 30.80 -62.45 32.93
CA ARG A 424 31.07 -63.80 33.39
C ARG A 424 32.57 -64.09 33.38
N THR A 425 33.03 -64.85 34.37
CA THR A 425 34.44 -65.19 34.51
C THR A 425 34.77 -66.48 33.76
N ILE A 426 35.86 -66.46 32.99
CA ILE A 426 36.50 -67.64 32.42
C ILE A 426 37.85 -67.82 33.09
N THR A 427 38.10 -68.99 33.68
CA THR A 427 39.39 -69.32 34.30
C THR A 427 40.31 -69.97 33.28
N VAL A 428 41.49 -69.41 33.06
CA VAL A 428 42.49 -69.94 32.12
C VAL A 428 43.72 -70.36 32.90
N THR A 429 44.04 -71.66 32.83
CA THR A 429 45.25 -72.23 33.41
C THR A 429 46.21 -72.61 32.29
N GLN A 430 47.44 -72.13 32.35
CA GLN A 430 48.50 -72.53 31.43
C GLN A 430 49.50 -73.39 32.18
N LEU A 431 49.80 -74.57 31.63
CA LEU A 431 50.74 -75.51 32.23
C LEU A 431 52.16 -74.95 32.29
N GLY A 432 52.96 -75.47 33.22
CA GLY A 432 54.41 -75.27 33.24
C GLY A 432 55.10 -76.09 32.16
N ASN A 433 56.25 -75.61 31.68
CA ASN A 433 57.07 -76.24 30.64
C ASN A 433 57.82 -77.48 31.14
#